data_AF-F3ZQJ6-F1
#
_entry.id   AF-F3ZQJ6-F1
#
_cell.length_a   1.000
_cell.length_b   1.000
_cell.length_c   1.000
_cell.angle_alpha   90.00
_cell.angle_beta   90.00
_cell.angle_gamma   90.00
#
_symmetry.space_group_name_H-M   'P 1'
#
loop_
_entity.id
_entity.type
_entity.pdbx_description
1 polymer ?
#
loop_
_entity_poly.entity_id
_entity_poly.type
_entity_poly.pdbx_seq_one_letter_code
_entity_poly.pdbx_strand_id
1 'polypeptide(L)'
;MDSIRITQENIPTLQERIKALRRFAFGDKYDANNPKHQLSNDEKWVIGNDTIEINFPNTGANSYSIDDFLRYTDDLGDIKVEGHYIFAGSTVQVPINYPVSGPMDIVFKSANYTMRMVFAPFLVNLIDTQWGNFTKREYYAIEIFNPYGIPDYMYPEVRKMVNRILYYLSNNAKKNFHIHPIPNDNTQSWAEMNQGVTEITLEKLPFSSPLLRMYREALSRSNNIFARYIQFYKMIEVVSPLALKEKMYHELFDELKNHSGQYNLNNLTSIEQSVNRYNKTIQEAVLAATVLKHCVYNIKDLYTSLPDPIKQKCAKDLNMDISKDLSNVYSSGLSVVYDKVGSILYATRRGIAHFKSVYQFTGDECKEADMDQLNVFMEKVCSSLITWNNKQPDHIRIKD
;
A
#
# COMPACT_ATOMS: atom_id res chain seq x y z
N MET A 1 -0.50 -18.65 -26.48
CA MET A 1 0.60 -19.59 -26.67
C MET A 1 0.07 -20.93 -26.20
N ASP A 2 0.22 -21.98 -27.00
CA ASP A 2 -0.14 -23.32 -26.56
C ASP A 2 0.79 -23.74 -25.42
N SER A 3 0.23 -24.25 -24.32
CA SER A 3 1.01 -24.71 -23.17
C SER A 3 1.95 -25.83 -23.60
N ILE A 4 3.24 -25.74 -23.24
CA ILE A 4 4.19 -26.80 -23.53
C ILE A 4 3.70 -28.08 -22.84
N ARG A 5 3.75 -29.23 -23.54
CA ARG A 5 3.38 -30.55 -23.00
C ARG A 5 4.64 -31.38 -22.75
N ILE A 6 4.56 -32.31 -21.81
CA ILE A 6 5.64 -33.27 -21.56
C ILE A 6 5.65 -34.29 -22.71
N THR A 7 6.79 -34.45 -23.35
CA THR A 7 7.01 -35.41 -24.43
C THR A 7 8.26 -36.22 -24.16
N GLN A 8 8.38 -37.41 -24.76
CA GLN A 8 9.60 -38.22 -24.61
C GLN A 8 10.87 -37.48 -25.08
N GLU A 9 10.71 -36.51 -25.98
CA GLU A 9 11.81 -35.70 -26.52
C GLU A 9 12.30 -34.62 -25.56
N ASN A 10 11.42 -34.01 -24.75
CA ASN A 10 11.81 -32.92 -23.83
C ASN A 10 12.17 -33.39 -22.41
N ILE A 11 11.85 -34.63 -22.04
CA ILE A 11 12.19 -35.23 -20.73
C ILE A 11 13.70 -35.10 -20.41
N PRO A 12 14.65 -35.44 -21.29
CA PRO A 12 16.08 -35.34 -20.98
C PRO A 12 16.50 -33.91 -20.61
N THR A 13 15.98 -32.92 -21.34
CA THR A 13 16.26 -31.49 -21.07
C THR A 13 15.68 -31.06 -19.73
N LEU A 14 14.45 -31.46 -19.40
CA LEU A 14 13.83 -31.18 -18.11
C LEU A 14 14.60 -31.81 -16.95
N GLN A 15 15.10 -33.05 -17.12
CA GLN A 15 15.93 -33.72 -16.11
C GLN A 15 17.25 -32.99 -15.86
N GLU A 16 17.93 -32.52 -16.90
CA GLU A 16 19.15 -31.73 -16.72
C GLU A 16 18.90 -30.39 -16.03
N ARG A 17 17.78 -29.73 -16.33
CA ARG A 17 17.36 -28.51 -15.62
C ARG A 17 17.07 -28.76 -14.14
N ILE A 18 16.36 -29.85 -13.83
CA ILE A 18 16.12 -30.29 -12.44
C ILE A 18 17.46 -30.51 -11.72
N LYS A 19 18.44 -31.16 -12.34
CA LYS A 19 19.78 -31.35 -11.76
C LYS A 19 20.50 -30.03 -11.52
N ALA A 20 20.45 -29.11 -12.49
CA ALA A 20 21.04 -27.77 -12.35
C ALA A 20 20.38 -26.98 -11.20
N LEU A 21 19.06 -27.03 -11.10
CA LEU A 21 18.30 -26.42 -10.01
C LEU A 21 18.68 -27.00 -8.65
N ARG A 22 18.85 -28.33 -8.53
CA ARG A 22 19.31 -28.96 -7.28
C ARG A 22 20.68 -28.44 -6.87
N ARG A 23 21.63 -28.40 -7.82
CA ARG A 23 22.97 -27.86 -7.56
C ARG A 23 22.91 -26.40 -7.12
N PHE A 24 22.05 -25.58 -7.74
CA PHE A 24 21.86 -24.19 -7.35
C PHE A 24 21.28 -24.06 -5.93
N ALA A 25 20.21 -24.80 -5.63
CA ALA A 25 19.47 -24.72 -4.38
C ALA A 25 20.30 -25.17 -3.16
N PHE A 26 21.13 -26.21 -3.31
CA PHE A 26 21.85 -26.82 -2.20
C PHE A 26 23.37 -26.56 -2.22
N GLY A 27 23.91 -26.05 -3.33
CA GLY A 27 25.34 -25.84 -3.54
C GLY A 27 26.18 -27.10 -3.32
N ASP A 28 27.45 -26.92 -2.95
CA ASP A 28 28.36 -28.01 -2.54
C ASP A 28 28.05 -28.52 -1.11
N LYS A 29 27.11 -27.89 -0.40
CA LYS A 29 26.69 -28.24 0.97
C LYS A 29 25.66 -29.39 1.02
N TYR A 30 25.33 -29.96 -0.14
CA TYR A 30 24.59 -31.21 -0.21
C TYR A 30 25.47 -32.35 0.32
N ASP A 31 25.42 -32.57 1.63
CA ASP A 31 25.94 -33.78 2.26
C ASP A 31 24.80 -34.77 2.37
N ALA A 32 24.78 -35.76 1.48
CA ALA A 32 23.84 -36.89 1.51
C ALA A 32 23.87 -37.67 2.86
N ASN A 33 24.89 -37.43 3.70
CA ASN A 33 25.09 -38.10 4.99
C ASN A 33 24.75 -37.23 6.21
N ASN A 34 24.45 -35.93 6.05
CA ASN A 34 24.03 -35.09 7.18
C ASN A 34 22.53 -35.32 7.43
N PRO A 35 22.08 -35.87 8.58
CA PRO A 35 20.67 -36.21 8.81
C PRO A 35 19.69 -35.03 8.74
N LYS A 36 20.19 -33.79 8.88
CA LYS A 36 19.39 -32.56 8.69
C LYS A 36 19.30 -32.10 7.24
N HIS A 37 20.22 -32.57 6.39
CA HIS A 37 20.24 -32.37 4.94
C HIS A 37 19.85 -33.66 4.19
N GLN A 38 19.64 -34.78 4.91
CA GLN A 38 18.96 -35.97 4.44
C GLN A 38 17.50 -35.62 4.29
N LEU A 39 17.21 -35.10 3.11
CA LEU A 39 15.88 -35.01 2.60
C LEU A 39 15.32 -36.44 2.63
N SER A 40 14.17 -36.65 3.26
CA SER A 40 13.58 -37.99 3.42
C SER A 40 13.46 -38.68 2.05
N ASN A 41 13.47 -40.01 2.01
CA ASN A 41 13.31 -40.83 0.80
C ASN A 41 12.02 -40.55 -0.03
N ASP A 42 11.22 -39.56 0.36
CA ASP A 42 9.99 -39.09 -0.30
C ASP A 42 10.20 -37.85 -1.21
N GLU A 43 11.45 -37.48 -1.52
CA GLU A 43 11.75 -36.38 -2.45
C GLU A 43 11.42 -36.72 -3.91
N LYS A 44 10.28 -36.24 -4.37
CA LYS A 44 9.90 -36.26 -5.78
C LYS A 44 10.16 -34.89 -6.41
N TRP A 45 11.38 -34.64 -6.92
CA TRP A 45 11.53 -33.67 -8.00
C TRP A 45 11.26 -34.42 -9.30
N VAL A 46 9.97 -34.59 -9.61
CA VAL A 46 9.49 -35.55 -10.60
C VAL A 46 8.77 -34.83 -11.73
N ILE A 47 9.08 -35.27 -12.94
CA ILE A 47 8.36 -34.90 -14.13
C ILE A 47 7.06 -35.71 -14.12
N GLY A 48 5.93 -35.03 -13.89
CA GLY A 48 4.59 -35.62 -13.94
C GLY A 48 4.08 -35.79 -15.37
N ASN A 49 2.76 -35.84 -15.54
CA ASN A 49 2.16 -35.94 -16.88
C ASN A 49 2.06 -34.57 -17.57
N ASP A 50 1.67 -33.53 -16.83
CA ASP A 50 1.50 -32.16 -17.34
C ASP A 50 2.19 -31.10 -16.46
N THR A 51 2.84 -31.52 -15.37
CA THR A 51 3.44 -30.64 -14.36
C THR A 51 4.77 -31.19 -13.87
N ILE A 52 5.53 -30.33 -13.20
CA ILE A 52 6.79 -30.68 -12.54
C ILE A 52 6.59 -30.51 -11.04
N GLU A 53 6.68 -31.62 -10.31
CA GLU A 53 6.61 -31.63 -8.86
C GLU A 53 7.99 -31.28 -8.31
N ILE A 54 8.08 -30.27 -7.44
CA ILE A 54 9.31 -29.86 -6.78
C ILE A 54 9.01 -29.67 -5.30
N ASN A 55 9.71 -30.47 -4.49
CA ASN A 55 9.60 -30.45 -3.05
C ASN A 55 10.76 -29.62 -2.51
N PHE A 56 10.51 -28.36 -2.16
CA PHE A 56 11.48 -27.60 -1.37
C PHE A 56 11.35 -28.03 0.10
N PRO A 57 12.46 -28.11 0.86
CA PRO A 57 12.44 -28.61 2.24
C PRO A 57 11.50 -27.81 3.15
N ASN A 58 11.31 -26.52 2.83
CA ASN A 58 10.48 -25.59 3.59
C ASN A 58 9.00 -25.60 3.21
N THR A 59 8.53 -26.15 2.09
CA THR A 59 7.13 -25.96 1.66
C THR A 59 6.31 -27.24 1.54
N GLY A 60 6.97 -28.40 1.39
CA GLY A 60 6.31 -29.63 1.00
C GLY A 60 6.21 -29.78 -0.53
N ALA A 61 5.31 -30.62 -1.02
CA ALA A 61 5.19 -30.91 -2.44
C ALA A 61 4.41 -29.84 -3.20
N ASN A 62 5.07 -29.16 -4.14
CA ASN A 62 4.46 -28.17 -5.01
C ASN A 62 4.49 -28.65 -6.46
N SER A 63 3.43 -28.40 -7.20
CA SER A 63 3.31 -28.75 -8.62
C SER A 63 3.31 -27.49 -9.46
N TYR A 64 4.22 -27.41 -10.43
CA TYR A 64 4.38 -26.27 -11.33
C TYR A 64 4.02 -26.66 -12.75
N SER A 65 3.41 -25.75 -13.52
CA SER A 65 3.29 -25.93 -14.96
C SER A 65 4.68 -25.98 -15.62
N ILE A 66 4.79 -26.65 -16.77
CA ILE A 66 6.07 -26.69 -17.50
C ILE A 66 6.53 -25.28 -17.86
N ASP A 67 5.60 -24.43 -18.32
CA ASP A 67 5.90 -23.06 -18.72
C ASP A 67 6.44 -22.24 -17.54
N ASP A 68 5.82 -22.34 -16.36
CA ASP A 68 6.32 -21.68 -15.16
C ASP A 68 7.70 -22.25 -14.74
N PHE A 69 7.89 -23.57 -14.77
CA PHE A 69 9.17 -24.20 -14.41
C PHE A 69 10.30 -23.76 -15.34
N LEU A 70 10.09 -23.78 -16.66
CA LEU A 70 11.07 -23.33 -17.62
C LEU A 70 11.39 -21.84 -17.39
N ARG A 71 10.35 -21.01 -17.24
CA ARG A 71 10.50 -19.58 -16.96
C ARG A 71 11.35 -19.30 -15.72
N TYR A 72 11.12 -20.02 -14.62
CA TYR A 72 11.89 -19.80 -13.39
C TYR A 72 13.32 -20.37 -13.46
N THR A 73 13.59 -21.30 -14.37
CA THR A 73 14.87 -22.03 -14.45
C THR A 73 15.73 -21.65 -15.65
N ASP A 74 15.25 -20.83 -16.58
CA ASP A 74 16.02 -20.38 -17.75
C ASP A 74 17.31 -19.66 -17.36
N ASP A 75 17.27 -18.81 -16.34
CA ASP A 75 18.38 -17.94 -15.94
C ASP A 75 18.77 -18.11 -14.46
N LEU A 76 18.88 -19.36 -13.98
CA LEU A 76 19.24 -19.64 -12.57
C LEU A 76 20.54 -18.95 -12.12
N GLY A 77 21.52 -18.84 -13.02
CA GLY A 77 22.82 -18.20 -12.73
C GLY A 77 22.76 -16.69 -12.56
N ASP A 78 21.71 -16.05 -13.08
CA ASP A 78 21.52 -14.59 -13.08
C ASP A 78 20.45 -14.13 -12.08
N ILE A 79 20.02 -15.01 -11.16
CA ILE A 79 19.09 -14.64 -10.10
C ILE A 79 19.74 -13.57 -9.21
N LYS A 80 19.05 -12.44 -9.07
CA LYS A 80 19.48 -11.32 -8.22
C LYS A 80 18.51 -11.13 -7.06
N VAL A 81 19.06 -10.95 -5.86
CA VAL A 81 18.27 -10.63 -4.67
C VAL A 81 18.61 -9.22 -4.20
N GLU A 82 17.63 -8.30 -4.26
CA GLU A 82 17.77 -6.95 -3.73
C GLU A 82 16.80 -6.71 -2.58
N GLY A 83 17.31 -6.81 -1.35
CA GLY A 83 16.49 -6.74 -0.15
C GLY A 83 15.52 -7.92 -0.10
N HIS A 84 14.26 -7.67 -0.44
CA HIS A 84 13.20 -8.70 -0.48
C HIS A 84 12.71 -8.99 -1.91
N TYR A 85 13.34 -8.43 -2.93
CA TYR A 85 12.94 -8.63 -4.32
C TYR A 85 13.85 -9.69 -4.94
N ILE A 86 13.26 -10.74 -5.52
CA ILE A 86 14.00 -11.82 -6.17
C ILE A 86 13.73 -11.74 -7.67
N PHE A 87 14.73 -11.33 -8.44
CA PHE A 87 14.68 -11.14 -9.87
C PHE A 87 15.27 -12.35 -10.59
N ALA A 88 14.56 -12.90 -11.58
CA ALA A 88 15.00 -14.00 -12.43
C ALA A 88 14.47 -13.79 -13.86
N GLY A 89 15.32 -13.27 -14.74
CA GLY A 89 15.01 -13.02 -16.15
C GLY A 89 13.73 -12.19 -16.37
N SER A 90 12.64 -12.86 -16.72
CA SER A 90 11.31 -12.28 -16.99
C SER A 90 10.41 -12.13 -15.77
N THR A 91 10.84 -12.62 -14.60
CA THR A 91 9.99 -12.71 -13.41
C THR A 91 10.63 -12.04 -12.19
N VAL A 92 9.80 -11.41 -11.36
CA VAL A 92 10.14 -10.98 -10.01
C VAL A 92 9.14 -11.57 -9.03
N GLN A 93 9.63 -12.12 -7.92
CA GLN A 93 8.79 -12.50 -6.80
C GLN A 93 9.16 -11.68 -5.56
N VAL A 94 8.14 -11.15 -4.89
CA VAL A 94 8.28 -10.36 -3.67
C VAL A 94 7.41 -10.98 -2.58
N PRO A 95 8.01 -11.59 -1.53
CA PRO A 95 7.28 -12.19 -0.43
C PRO A 95 6.48 -11.14 0.34
N ILE A 96 5.27 -11.49 0.76
CA ILE A 96 4.36 -10.59 1.47
C ILE A 96 3.66 -11.29 2.62
N ASN A 97 3.13 -10.51 3.57
CA ASN A 97 2.25 -11.06 4.59
C ASN A 97 0.87 -11.25 3.96
N TYR A 98 0.36 -12.48 3.99
CA TYR A 98 -0.95 -12.76 3.43
C TYR A 98 -1.91 -13.22 4.53
N PRO A 99 -2.82 -12.36 5.00
CA PRO A 99 -3.80 -12.79 6.00
C PRO A 99 -4.69 -13.90 5.41
N VAL A 100 -5.11 -14.84 6.25
CA VAL A 100 -5.96 -16.05 5.99
C VAL A 100 -7.36 -15.72 5.40
N SER A 101 -7.56 -14.56 4.79
CA SER A 101 -8.82 -14.08 4.20
C SER A 101 -8.58 -13.08 3.07
N GLY A 102 -7.36 -13.03 2.52
CA GLY A 102 -7.05 -12.18 1.37
C GLY A 102 -7.66 -12.72 0.08
N PRO A 103 -7.86 -11.86 -0.95
CA PRO A 103 -8.26 -12.29 -2.29
C PRO A 103 -7.05 -12.84 -3.08
N MET A 104 -7.03 -14.15 -3.36
CA MET A 104 -5.91 -14.79 -4.07
C MET A 104 -6.02 -14.65 -5.59
N ASP A 105 -7.25 -14.55 -6.09
CA ASP A 105 -7.56 -14.56 -7.51
C ASP A 105 -7.61 -13.13 -8.10
N ILE A 106 -6.59 -12.33 -7.80
CA ILE A 106 -6.46 -10.99 -8.39
C ILE A 106 -5.28 -10.95 -9.35
N VAL A 107 -5.56 -10.56 -10.58
CA VAL A 107 -4.56 -10.32 -11.61
C VAL A 107 -4.53 -8.83 -11.93
N PHE A 108 -3.38 -8.21 -11.72
CA PHE A 108 -3.13 -6.85 -12.18
C PHE A 108 -2.48 -6.92 -13.56
N LYS A 109 -2.88 -6.02 -14.46
CA LYS A 109 -2.28 -5.90 -15.79
C LYS A 109 -1.86 -4.46 -16.07
N SER A 110 -0.73 -4.34 -16.75
CA SER A 110 -0.25 -3.12 -17.41
C SER A 110 0.18 -3.51 -18.84
N ALA A 111 0.58 -2.53 -19.67
CA ALA A 111 0.91 -2.76 -21.08
C ALA A 111 1.88 -3.94 -21.31
N ASN A 112 2.91 -4.07 -20.46
CA ASN A 112 3.96 -5.09 -20.60
C ASN A 112 4.06 -6.05 -19.40
N TYR A 113 3.21 -5.87 -18.39
CA TYR A 113 3.36 -6.57 -17.12
C TYR A 113 2.07 -7.27 -16.72
N THR A 114 2.22 -8.51 -16.25
CA THR A 114 1.18 -9.23 -15.52
C THR A 114 1.65 -9.42 -14.10
N MET A 115 0.84 -9.03 -13.12
CA MET A 115 1.16 -9.23 -11.71
C MET A 115 0.06 -10.03 -11.04
N ARG A 116 0.44 -11.02 -10.23
CA ARG A 116 -0.52 -11.91 -9.55
C ARG A 116 -0.06 -12.25 -8.15
N MET A 117 -1.00 -12.65 -7.31
CA MET A 117 -0.68 -13.28 -6.03
C MET A 117 -0.36 -14.75 -6.27
N VAL A 118 0.75 -15.22 -5.71
CA VAL A 118 1.16 -16.63 -5.82
C VAL A 118 1.32 -17.25 -4.44
N PHE A 119 0.75 -18.44 -4.28
CA PHE A 119 1.04 -19.34 -3.17
C PHE A 119 2.26 -20.19 -3.52
N ALA A 120 3.07 -20.54 -2.51
CA ALA A 120 4.32 -21.28 -2.68
C ALA A 120 5.21 -20.72 -3.82
N PRO A 121 5.59 -19.42 -3.76
CA PRO A 121 6.41 -18.77 -4.77
C PRO A 121 7.74 -19.51 -5.00
N PHE A 122 7.93 -20.02 -6.21
CA PHE A 122 9.09 -20.82 -6.59
C PHE A 122 10.44 -20.17 -6.25
N LEU A 123 10.67 -18.92 -6.66
CA LEU A 123 11.94 -18.22 -6.48
C LEU A 123 12.19 -17.90 -5.01
N VAL A 124 11.15 -17.53 -4.26
CA VAL A 124 11.22 -17.33 -2.80
C VAL A 124 11.64 -18.63 -2.11
N ASN A 125 10.98 -19.74 -2.44
CA ASN A 125 11.27 -21.05 -1.86
C ASN A 125 12.69 -21.52 -2.19
N LEU A 126 13.13 -21.27 -3.43
CA LEU A 126 14.47 -21.56 -3.91
C LEU A 126 15.53 -20.80 -3.12
N ILE A 127 15.38 -19.48 -2.99
CA ILE A 127 16.33 -18.62 -2.25
C ILE A 127 16.33 -18.95 -0.76
N ASP A 128 15.17 -19.19 -0.15
CA ASP A 128 15.10 -19.58 1.26
C ASP A 128 15.81 -20.92 1.52
N THR A 129 15.67 -21.87 0.59
CA THR A 129 16.41 -23.15 0.61
C THR A 129 17.91 -22.92 0.47
N GLN A 130 18.34 -22.06 -0.46
CA GLN A 130 19.73 -21.70 -0.68
C GLN A 130 20.38 -21.04 0.54
N TRP A 131 19.61 -20.30 1.33
CA TRP A 131 20.05 -19.71 2.60
C TRP A 131 20.11 -20.71 3.76
N GLY A 132 19.73 -21.97 3.53
CA GLY A 132 19.80 -23.04 4.52
C GLY A 132 18.60 -23.10 5.46
N ASN A 133 17.48 -22.46 5.09
CA ASN A 133 16.26 -22.49 5.90
C ASN A 133 15.40 -23.69 5.50
N PHE A 134 15.50 -24.77 6.26
CA PHE A 134 14.80 -26.02 6.00
C PHE A 134 13.56 -26.24 6.88
N THR A 135 13.24 -25.28 7.75
CA THR A 135 12.00 -25.32 8.53
C THR A 135 10.80 -25.16 7.59
N LYS A 136 9.76 -25.96 7.80
CA LYS A 136 8.52 -25.82 7.03
C LYS A 136 7.90 -24.42 7.24
N ARG A 137 7.83 -23.62 6.18
CA ARG A 137 7.32 -22.25 6.09
C ARG A 137 6.49 -22.12 4.82
N GLU A 138 5.37 -21.42 4.90
CA GLU A 138 4.53 -21.15 3.73
C GLU A 138 4.69 -19.67 3.35
N TYR A 139 5.01 -19.43 2.08
CA TYR A 139 5.18 -18.08 1.55
C TYR A 139 4.05 -17.74 0.59
N TYR A 140 3.71 -16.46 0.60
CA TYR A 140 2.91 -15.81 -0.43
C TYR A 140 3.76 -14.72 -1.04
N ALA A 141 3.64 -14.50 -2.34
CA ALA A 141 4.33 -13.40 -3.01
C ALA A 141 3.44 -12.67 -3.99
N ILE A 142 3.81 -11.42 -4.26
CA ILE A 142 3.45 -10.75 -5.51
C ILE A 142 4.45 -11.23 -6.54
N GLU A 143 3.95 -11.90 -7.58
CA GLU A 143 4.72 -12.22 -8.77
C GLU A 143 4.47 -11.17 -9.85
N ILE A 144 5.54 -10.72 -10.51
CA ILE A 144 5.52 -9.77 -11.61
C ILE A 144 6.22 -10.41 -12.79
N PHE A 145 5.50 -10.54 -13.90
CA PHE A 145 5.99 -11.14 -15.13
C PHE A 145 5.99 -10.12 -16.27
N ASN A 146 7.11 -10.07 -17.01
CA ASN A 146 7.22 -9.36 -18.28
C ASN A 146 7.84 -10.30 -19.34
N PRO A 147 7.12 -10.60 -20.44
CA PRO A 147 7.63 -11.50 -21.48
C PRO A 147 8.91 -11.00 -22.16
N TYR A 148 9.23 -9.71 -22.08
CA TYR A 148 10.42 -9.10 -22.65
C TYR A 148 11.62 -9.02 -21.70
N GLY A 149 11.52 -9.63 -20.50
CA GLY A 149 12.54 -9.51 -19.47
C GLY A 149 12.36 -8.28 -18.57
N ILE A 150 12.98 -8.31 -17.39
CA ILE A 150 12.95 -7.20 -16.42
C ILE A 150 14.38 -6.72 -16.21
N PRO A 151 14.86 -5.72 -16.99
CA PRO A 151 16.22 -5.23 -16.86
C PRO A 151 16.42 -4.43 -15.57
N ASP A 152 17.66 -4.39 -15.08
CA ASP A 152 18.03 -3.77 -13.79
C ASP A 152 17.52 -2.33 -13.61
N TYR A 153 17.54 -1.52 -14.67
CA TYR A 153 17.06 -0.13 -14.60
C TYR A 153 15.55 -0.02 -14.31
N MET A 154 14.77 -1.10 -14.47
CA MET A 154 13.35 -1.14 -14.16
C MET A 154 13.05 -1.49 -12.70
N TYR A 155 14.03 -1.86 -11.89
CA TYR A 155 13.81 -2.27 -10.50
C TYR A 155 13.12 -1.18 -9.65
N PRO A 156 13.43 0.13 -9.79
CA PRO A 156 12.68 1.17 -9.11
C PRO A 156 11.19 1.20 -9.48
N GLU A 157 10.85 0.96 -10.75
CA GLU A 157 9.46 0.91 -11.20
C GLU A 157 8.73 -0.33 -10.66
N VAL A 158 9.40 -1.49 -10.64
CA VAL A 158 8.87 -2.70 -9.99
C VAL A 158 8.49 -2.45 -8.53
N ARG A 159 9.36 -1.76 -7.77
CA ARG A 159 9.09 -1.37 -6.36
C ARG A 159 7.85 -0.48 -6.26
N LYS A 160 7.69 0.47 -7.17
CA LYS A 160 6.48 1.33 -7.25
C LYS A 160 5.23 0.50 -7.55
N MET A 161 5.29 -0.46 -8.48
CA MET A 161 4.15 -1.36 -8.79
C MET A 161 3.73 -2.15 -7.55
N VAL A 162 4.69 -2.75 -6.84
CA VAL A 162 4.44 -3.50 -5.60
C VAL A 162 3.78 -2.62 -4.54
N ASN A 163 4.27 -1.39 -4.34
CA ASN A 163 3.68 -0.46 -3.36
C ASN A 163 2.21 -0.13 -3.67
N ARG A 164 1.87 0.01 -4.96
CA ARG A 164 0.50 0.26 -5.43
C ARG A 164 -0.41 -0.95 -5.22
N ILE A 165 0.08 -2.14 -5.54
CA ILE A 165 -0.64 -3.42 -5.32
C ILE A 165 -0.91 -3.62 -3.82
N LEU A 166 0.11 -3.47 -2.98
CA LEU A 166 -0.03 -3.61 -1.52
C LEU A 166 -1.05 -2.63 -0.94
N TYR A 167 -1.08 -1.38 -1.43
CA TYR A 167 -2.11 -0.42 -1.06
C TYR A 167 -3.51 -0.88 -1.46
N TYR A 168 -3.68 -1.33 -2.70
CA TYR A 168 -4.98 -1.82 -3.18
C TYR A 168 -5.50 -2.98 -2.32
N LEU A 169 -4.66 -4.00 -2.08
CA LEU A 169 -4.98 -5.14 -1.23
C LEU A 169 -5.37 -4.68 0.18
N SER A 170 -4.59 -3.76 0.76
CA SER A 170 -4.81 -3.27 2.11
C SER A 170 -6.09 -2.46 2.25
N ASN A 171 -6.37 -1.60 1.27
CA ASN A 171 -7.54 -0.76 1.26
C ASN A 171 -8.84 -1.56 1.12
N ASN A 172 -8.83 -2.64 0.33
CA ASN A 172 -10.00 -3.49 0.14
C ASN A 172 -10.23 -4.43 1.31
N ALA A 173 -9.17 -5.07 1.82
CA ALA A 173 -9.26 -6.01 2.93
C ALA A 173 -9.32 -5.34 4.31
N LYS A 174 -9.06 -4.02 4.38
CA LYS A 174 -8.93 -3.25 5.64
C LYS A 174 -7.88 -3.84 6.58
N LYS A 175 -6.82 -4.42 6.01
CA LYS A 175 -5.71 -5.07 6.70
C LYS A 175 -4.39 -4.56 6.14
N ASN A 176 -3.32 -4.57 6.95
CA ASN A 176 -2.01 -4.18 6.46
C ASN A 176 -1.37 -5.30 5.63
N PHE A 177 -1.21 -5.08 4.33
CA PHE A 177 -0.34 -5.86 3.45
C PHE A 177 1.03 -5.16 3.29
N HIS A 178 2.11 -5.90 3.52
CA HIS A 178 3.48 -5.44 3.47
C HIS A 178 4.40 -6.55 2.98
N ILE A 179 5.58 -6.14 2.53
CA ILE A 179 6.64 -7.06 2.13
C ILE A 179 7.10 -7.82 3.38
N HIS A 180 7.17 -9.14 3.28
CA HIS A 180 7.53 -10.01 4.37
C HIS A 180 8.98 -10.49 4.20
N PRO A 181 9.88 -10.29 5.17
CA PRO A 181 11.26 -10.78 5.06
C PRO A 181 11.31 -12.31 4.99
N ILE A 182 12.39 -12.81 4.39
CA ILE A 182 12.81 -14.22 4.37
C ILE A 182 14.04 -14.34 5.29
N PRO A 183 14.12 -15.33 6.19
CA PRO A 183 13.08 -16.30 6.52
C PRO A 183 12.00 -15.71 7.45
N ASN A 184 10.81 -16.33 7.48
CA ASN A 184 9.69 -15.93 8.35
C ASN A 184 9.26 -17.05 9.30
N ASP A 185 9.13 -16.76 10.60
CA ASP A 185 8.73 -17.74 11.62
C ASP A 185 7.21 -17.95 11.71
N ASN A 186 6.39 -17.21 10.94
CA ASN A 186 4.95 -17.39 10.94
C ASN A 186 4.52 -18.57 10.06
N THR A 187 3.96 -19.60 10.71
CA THR A 187 3.19 -20.67 10.09
C THR A 187 1.72 -20.21 9.94
N GLN A 188 1.36 -19.59 8.83
CA GLN A 188 -0.05 -19.26 8.56
C GLN A 188 -0.71 -20.40 7.78
N SER A 189 -1.86 -20.86 8.25
CA SER A 189 -2.63 -21.89 7.56
C SER A 189 -3.45 -21.32 6.41
N TRP A 190 -3.72 -22.20 5.46
CA TRP A 190 -4.56 -22.03 4.28
C TRP A 190 -5.94 -21.41 4.57
N ALA A 191 -6.38 -20.57 3.63
CA ALA A 191 -7.76 -20.15 3.48
C ALA A 191 -8.29 -20.67 2.14
N GLU A 192 -9.56 -21.06 2.11
CA GLU A 192 -10.22 -21.55 0.90
C GLU A 192 -10.23 -20.48 -0.20
N MET A 193 -9.93 -20.91 -1.43
CA MET A 193 -9.92 -20.07 -2.63
C MET A 193 -11.35 -19.73 -3.05
N ASN A 194 -11.66 -18.44 -3.18
CA ASN A 194 -12.93 -18.00 -3.78
C ASN A 194 -12.82 -18.03 -5.30
N GLN A 195 -13.67 -18.83 -5.95
CA GLN A 195 -13.70 -19.02 -7.40
C GLN A 195 -14.13 -17.74 -8.13
N GLY A 196 -13.16 -16.95 -8.59
CA GLY A 196 -13.41 -15.82 -9.49
C GLY A 196 -12.19 -14.93 -9.68
N VAL A 197 -11.58 -15.01 -10.87
CA VAL A 197 -10.45 -14.14 -11.24
C VAL A 197 -10.93 -12.71 -11.44
N THR A 198 -10.48 -11.80 -10.58
CA THR A 198 -10.70 -10.36 -10.71
C THR A 198 -9.51 -9.73 -11.43
N GLU A 199 -9.76 -9.15 -12.60
CA GLU A 199 -8.76 -8.44 -13.37
C GLU A 199 -8.78 -6.93 -13.09
N ILE A 200 -7.60 -6.35 -12.84
CA ILE A 200 -7.43 -4.95 -12.49
C ILE A 200 -6.37 -4.30 -13.37
N THR A 201 -6.74 -3.21 -14.01
CA THR A 201 -5.79 -2.35 -14.74
C THR A 201 -4.93 -1.58 -13.75
N LEU A 202 -3.61 -1.78 -13.78
CA LEU A 202 -2.65 -1.17 -12.85
C LEU A 202 -2.73 0.37 -12.92
N GLU A 203 -2.97 0.94 -14.08
CA GLU A 203 -3.10 2.39 -14.33
C GLU A 203 -4.30 3.01 -13.58
N LYS A 204 -5.29 2.20 -13.17
CA LYS A 204 -6.40 2.66 -12.32
C LYS A 204 -6.02 2.78 -10.84
N LEU A 205 -4.91 2.19 -10.42
CA LEU A 205 -4.41 2.31 -9.05
C LEU A 205 -3.72 3.67 -8.86
N PRO A 206 -3.75 4.24 -7.64
CA PRO A 206 -3.01 5.47 -7.34
C PRO A 206 -1.52 5.33 -7.67
N PHE A 207 -0.86 6.43 -8.07
CA PHE A 207 0.59 6.47 -8.25
C PHE A 207 1.29 6.14 -6.93
N SER A 208 2.45 5.48 -7.06
CA SER A 208 3.28 5.18 -5.90
C SER A 208 3.73 6.47 -5.23
N SER A 209 3.54 6.53 -3.91
CA SER A 209 3.94 7.66 -3.07
C SER A 209 4.08 7.19 -1.61
N PRO A 210 4.76 7.99 -0.76
CA PRO A 210 4.88 7.71 0.66
C PRO A 210 3.52 7.59 1.36
N LEU A 211 2.48 8.28 0.86
CA LEU A 211 1.12 8.22 1.41
C LEU A 211 0.55 6.80 1.38
N LEU A 212 0.85 6.01 0.34
CA LEU A 212 0.39 4.63 0.24
C LEU A 212 0.95 3.77 1.38
N ARG A 213 2.25 3.95 1.68
CA ARG A 213 2.92 3.24 2.78
C ARG A 213 2.38 3.70 4.14
N MET A 214 2.26 5.02 4.36
CA MET A 214 1.76 5.59 5.61
C MET A 214 0.35 5.08 5.95
N TYR A 215 -0.52 4.97 4.94
CA TYR A 215 -1.86 4.43 5.09
C TYR A 215 -1.85 2.98 5.57
N ARG A 216 -1.03 2.12 4.94
CA ARG A 216 -0.90 0.72 5.34
C ARG A 216 -0.30 0.55 6.73
N GLU A 217 0.71 1.36 7.06
CA GLU A 217 1.28 1.42 8.41
C GLU A 217 0.21 1.79 9.44
N ALA A 218 -0.71 2.70 9.15
CA ALA A 218 -1.81 3.02 10.08
C ALA A 218 -2.72 1.82 10.32
N LEU A 219 -3.06 1.06 9.27
CA LEU A 219 -3.87 -0.17 9.38
C LEU A 219 -3.20 -1.26 10.23
N SER A 220 -1.87 -1.26 10.34
CA SER A 220 -1.13 -2.21 11.18
C SER A 220 -1.26 -1.95 12.69
N ARG A 221 -1.74 -0.76 13.09
CA ARG A 221 -1.84 -0.32 14.49
C ARG A 221 -3.19 -0.64 15.12
N SER A 222 -3.86 -1.71 14.68
CA SER A 222 -5.22 -2.07 15.14
C SER A 222 -5.36 -2.16 16.66
N ASN A 223 -4.31 -2.59 17.36
CA ASN A 223 -4.35 -2.80 18.82
C ASN A 223 -4.05 -1.53 19.64
N ASN A 224 -3.70 -0.41 18.99
CA ASN A 224 -3.46 0.85 19.68
C ASN A 224 -4.14 1.99 18.91
N ILE A 225 -5.37 2.30 19.34
CA ILE A 225 -6.27 3.27 18.70
C ILE A 225 -5.66 4.67 18.62
N PHE A 226 -4.86 5.08 19.61
CA PHE A 226 -4.17 6.37 19.62
C PHE A 226 -3.00 6.39 18.62
N ALA A 227 -2.20 5.34 18.56
CA ALA A 227 -1.11 5.23 17.59
C ALA A 227 -1.64 5.16 16.14
N ARG A 228 -2.75 4.46 15.91
CA ARG A 228 -3.46 4.44 14.62
C ARG A 228 -3.89 5.85 14.22
N TYR A 229 -4.48 6.60 15.14
CA TYR A 229 -4.90 7.98 14.90
C TYR A 229 -3.72 8.88 14.53
N ILE A 230 -2.64 8.83 15.31
CA ILE A 230 -1.43 9.63 15.06
C ILE A 230 -0.84 9.31 13.67
N GLN A 231 -0.81 8.04 13.28
CA GLN A 231 -0.29 7.64 11.97
C GLN A 231 -1.16 8.18 10.81
N PHE A 232 -2.49 8.15 10.94
CA PHE A 232 -3.37 8.81 9.96
C PHE A 232 -3.21 10.33 9.95
N TYR A 233 -3.12 10.97 11.13
CA TYR A 233 -2.93 12.41 11.23
C TYR A 233 -1.62 12.87 10.57
N LYS A 234 -0.56 12.06 10.64
CA LYS A 234 0.71 12.34 9.96
C LYS A 234 0.54 12.48 8.44
N MET A 235 -0.43 11.78 7.82
CA MET A 235 -0.74 11.97 6.39
C MET A 235 -1.31 13.36 6.12
N ILE A 236 -2.15 13.88 7.01
CA ILE A 236 -2.62 15.28 6.94
C ILE A 236 -1.42 16.22 7.02
N GLU A 237 -0.49 16.02 7.96
CA GLU A 237 0.71 16.86 8.10
C GLU A 237 1.60 16.85 6.85
N VAL A 238 1.74 15.71 6.18
CA VAL A 238 2.52 15.61 4.93
C VAL A 238 1.83 16.32 3.77
N VAL A 239 0.50 16.23 3.68
CA VAL A 239 -0.27 16.84 2.57
C VAL A 239 -0.52 18.34 2.78
N SER A 240 -0.59 18.80 4.04
CA SER A 240 -0.98 20.17 4.38
C SER A 240 -0.14 21.26 3.70
N PRO A 241 1.21 21.20 3.68
CA PRO A 241 2.02 22.23 3.05
C PRO A 241 1.76 22.34 1.54
N LEU A 242 1.49 21.21 0.87
CA LEU A 242 1.24 21.19 -0.57
C LEU A 242 -0.14 21.75 -0.90
N ALA A 243 -1.17 21.31 -0.16
CA ALA A 243 -2.53 21.83 -0.33
C ALA A 243 -2.59 23.35 -0.08
N LEU A 244 -1.87 23.85 0.92
CA LEU A 244 -1.74 25.28 1.18
C LEU A 244 -1.06 26.03 0.05
N LYS A 245 0.05 25.48 -0.46
CA LYS A 245 0.81 26.08 -1.56
C LYS A 245 -0.02 26.17 -2.84
N GLU A 246 -0.74 25.10 -3.19
CA GLU A 246 -1.65 25.07 -4.34
C GLU A 246 -2.77 26.10 -4.19
N LYS A 247 -3.44 26.13 -3.02
CA LYS A 247 -4.49 27.11 -2.73
C LYS A 247 -3.97 28.55 -2.88
N MET A 248 -2.81 28.85 -2.31
CA MET A 248 -2.17 30.16 -2.40
C MET A 248 -1.88 30.54 -3.85
N TYR A 249 -1.36 29.61 -4.66
CA TYR A 249 -1.10 29.91 -6.07
C TYR A 249 -2.37 30.17 -6.86
N HIS A 250 -3.46 29.46 -6.59
CA HIS A 250 -4.76 29.77 -7.21
C HIS A 250 -5.27 31.14 -6.79
N GLU A 251 -5.23 31.48 -5.49
CA GLU A 251 -5.65 32.79 -4.98
C GLU A 251 -4.83 33.93 -5.60
N LEU A 252 -3.50 33.78 -5.65
CA LEU A 252 -2.61 34.77 -6.28
C LEU A 252 -2.83 34.87 -7.79
N PHE A 253 -3.04 33.74 -8.47
CA PHE A 253 -3.31 33.75 -9.91
C PHE A 253 -4.63 34.45 -10.22
N ASP A 254 -5.69 34.17 -9.46
CA ASP A 254 -6.99 34.82 -9.61
C ASP A 254 -6.90 36.32 -9.30
N GLU A 255 -6.17 36.71 -8.25
CA GLU A 255 -5.87 38.12 -7.97
C GLU A 255 -5.11 38.77 -9.13
N LEU A 256 -4.04 38.17 -9.63
CA LEU A 256 -3.27 38.72 -10.75
C LEU A 256 -4.11 38.85 -12.03
N LYS A 257 -4.98 37.88 -12.30
CA LYS A 257 -5.89 37.88 -13.44
C LYS A 257 -6.95 38.99 -13.31
N ASN A 258 -7.53 39.16 -12.13
CA ASN A 258 -8.53 40.20 -11.87
C ASN A 258 -7.95 41.62 -11.96
N HIS A 259 -6.64 41.77 -11.81
CA HIS A 259 -5.94 43.05 -11.87
C HIS A 259 -5.07 43.22 -13.12
N SER A 260 -5.21 42.34 -14.14
CA SER A 260 -4.40 42.41 -15.35
C SER A 260 -4.63 43.74 -16.09
N GLY A 261 -3.59 44.58 -16.15
CA GLY A 261 -3.61 45.88 -16.85
C GLY A 261 -3.78 47.12 -15.97
N GLN A 262 -3.99 46.98 -14.66
CA GLN A 262 -4.00 48.10 -13.71
C GLN A 262 -3.12 47.77 -12.50
N TYR A 263 -1.85 48.15 -12.53
CA TYR A 263 -0.97 48.02 -11.37
C TYR A 263 -1.07 49.29 -10.51
N ASN A 264 -1.99 49.30 -9.54
CA ASN A 264 -2.11 50.37 -8.55
C ASN A 264 -1.81 49.85 -7.14
N LEU A 265 -1.62 50.76 -6.18
CA LEU A 265 -1.25 50.43 -4.80
C LEU A 265 -2.25 49.47 -4.13
N ASN A 266 -3.55 49.62 -4.41
CA ASN A 266 -4.59 48.78 -3.83
C ASN A 266 -4.46 47.31 -4.27
N ASN A 267 -4.06 47.08 -5.52
CA ASN A 267 -3.88 45.73 -6.07
C ASN A 267 -2.63 45.05 -5.46
N LEU A 268 -1.56 45.82 -5.22
CA LEU A 268 -0.38 45.35 -4.50
C LEU A 268 -0.69 45.01 -3.04
N THR A 269 -1.53 45.82 -2.37
CA THR A 269 -2.00 45.54 -1.00
C THR A 269 -2.86 44.28 -0.94
N SER A 270 -3.69 43.97 -1.94
CA SER A 270 -4.45 42.71 -1.99
C SER A 270 -3.53 41.49 -2.07
N ILE A 271 -2.54 41.53 -2.95
CA ILE A 271 -1.53 40.47 -3.10
C ILE A 271 -0.74 40.28 -1.79
N GLU A 272 -0.32 41.38 -1.16
CA GLU A 272 0.37 41.36 0.14
C GLU A 272 -0.52 40.73 1.23
N GLN A 273 -1.82 41.06 1.26
CA GLN A 273 -2.77 40.46 2.20
C GLN A 273 -2.93 38.95 1.96
N SER A 274 -2.95 38.48 0.71
CA SER A 274 -2.98 37.04 0.39
C SER A 274 -1.74 36.31 0.89
N VAL A 275 -0.55 36.87 0.69
CA VAL A 275 0.71 36.33 1.23
C VAL A 275 0.70 36.33 2.76
N ASN A 276 0.21 37.39 3.39
CA ASN A 276 0.11 37.47 4.86
C ASN A 276 -0.92 36.48 5.44
N ARG A 277 -2.03 36.23 4.74
CA ARG A 277 -2.99 35.18 5.10
C ARG A 277 -2.34 33.81 5.03
N TYR A 278 -1.55 33.52 3.99
CA TYR A 278 -0.79 32.28 3.88
C TYR A 278 0.16 32.09 5.06
N ASN A 279 0.96 33.11 5.41
CA ASN A 279 1.88 33.05 6.55
C ASN A 279 1.18 32.79 7.89
N LYS A 280 -0.04 33.32 8.09
CA LYS A 280 -0.87 33.03 9.27
C LYS A 280 -1.46 31.61 9.24
N THR A 281 -1.84 31.10 8.06
CA THR A 281 -2.48 29.79 7.89
C THR A 281 -1.51 28.62 8.11
N ILE A 282 -0.19 28.86 7.96
CA ILE A 282 0.86 27.90 8.31
C ILE A 282 0.87 27.55 9.82
N GLN A 283 0.22 28.33 10.68
CA GLN A 283 0.06 27.94 12.08
C GLN A 283 -0.74 26.63 12.18
N GLU A 284 -0.20 25.67 12.94
CA GLU A 284 -0.59 24.25 12.90
C GLU A 284 -2.10 23.98 13.07
N ALA A 285 -2.83 24.85 13.77
CA ALA A 285 -4.25 24.70 14.06
C ALA A 285 -5.16 24.81 12.81
N VAL A 286 -4.71 25.48 11.74
CA VAL A 286 -5.51 25.68 10.51
C VAL A 286 -5.19 24.65 9.43
N LEU A 287 -4.14 23.85 9.62
CA LEU A 287 -3.67 22.87 8.63
C LEU A 287 -4.72 21.78 8.36
N ALA A 288 -5.25 21.16 9.42
CA ALA A 288 -6.24 20.09 9.29
C ALA A 288 -7.52 20.58 8.62
N ALA A 289 -8.04 21.75 9.03
CA ALA A 289 -9.23 22.34 8.42
C ALA A 289 -9.00 22.65 6.92
N THR A 290 -7.82 23.18 6.59
CA THR A 290 -7.45 23.46 5.19
C THR A 290 -7.42 22.18 4.36
N VAL A 291 -6.74 21.13 4.85
CA VAL A 291 -6.67 19.85 4.14
C VAL A 291 -8.06 19.25 3.94
N LEU A 292 -8.93 19.31 4.96
CA LEU A 292 -10.29 18.84 4.80
C LEU A 292 -11.04 19.66 3.72
N LYS A 293 -10.91 21.00 3.70
CA LYS A 293 -11.59 21.84 2.71
C LYS A 293 -11.13 21.60 1.27
N HIS A 294 -9.83 21.41 1.07
CA HIS A 294 -9.22 21.40 -0.28
C HIS A 294 -8.96 19.99 -0.82
N CYS A 295 -8.73 19.01 0.05
CA CYS A 295 -8.35 17.65 -0.35
C CYS A 295 -9.50 16.64 -0.17
N VAL A 296 -10.50 16.93 0.66
CA VAL A 296 -11.67 16.06 0.83
C VAL A 296 -12.81 16.56 -0.06
N TYR A 297 -13.12 15.79 -1.11
CA TYR A 297 -14.12 16.16 -2.11
C TYR A 297 -15.55 16.22 -1.58
N ASN A 298 -15.91 15.40 -0.57
CA ASN A 298 -17.27 15.37 -0.04
C ASN A 298 -17.31 15.07 1.46
N ILE A 299 -17.32 16.12 2.29
CA ILE A 299 -17.50 15.97 3.74
C ILE A 299 -18.88 15.43 4.11
N LYS A 300 -19.91 15.58 3.27
CA LYS A 300 -21.26 15.05 3.56
C LYS A 300 -21.23 13.54 3.71
N ASP A 301 -20.50 12.86 2.83
CA ASP A 301 -20.35 11.40 2.85
C ASP A 301 -19.55 10.95 4.07
N LEU A 302 -18.50 11.71 4.43
CA LEU A 302 -17.64 11.39 5.56
C LEU A 302 -18.28 11.71 6.91
N TYR A 303 -19.22 12.65 6.96
CA TYR A 303 -19.86 13.10 8.20
C TYR A 303 -20.57 11.94 8.93
N THR A 304 -21.12 10.99 8.19
CA THR A 304 -21.75 9.78 8.74
C THR A 304 -20.79 8.96 9.61
N SER A 305 -19.51 8.93 9.25
CA SER A 305 -18.45 8.22 10.01
C SER A 305 -17.88 9.00 11.19
N LEU A 306 -18.23 10.27 11.40
CA LEU A 306 -17.77 10.98 12.59
C LEU A 306 -18.38 10.37 13.87
N PRO A 307 -17.66 10.44 15.00
CA PRO A 307 -18.26 10.19 16.31
C PRO A 307 -19.43 11.12 16.60
N ASP A 308 -20.47 10.60 17.24
CA ASP A 308 -21.69 11.36 17.56
C ASP A 308 -21.43 12.61 18.42
N PRO A 309 -20.51 12.59 19.42
CA PRO A 309 -20.16 13.81 20.16
C PRO A 309 -19.57 14.91 19.26
N ILE A 310 -18.84 14.54 18.20
CA ILE A 310 -18.30 15.50 17.23
C ILE A 310 -19.42 16.02 16.31
N LYS A 311 -20.33 15.13 15.87
CA LYS A 311 -21.51 15.54 15.09
C LYS A 311 -22.37 16.55 15.87
N GLN A 312 -22.61 16.29 17.16
CA GLN A 312 -23.35 17.18 18.06
C GLN A 312 -22.71 18.57 18.15
N LYS A 313 -21.37 18.64 18.29
CA LYS A 313 -20.64 19.91 18.28
C LYS A 313 -20.84 20.67 16.96
N CYS A 314 -20.74 19.98 15.82
CA CYS A 314 -20.97 20.60 14.51
C CYS A 314 -22.42 21.07 14.33
N ALA A 315 -23.40 20.26 14.76
CA ALA A 315 -24.83 20.60 14.66
C ALA A 315 -25.15 21.85 15.51
N LYS A 316 -24.56 21.95 16.70
CA LYS A 316 -24.67 23.14 17.55
C LYS A 316 -24.11 24.39 16.86
N ASP A 317 -22.92 24.32 16.27
CA ASP A 317 -22.29 25.45 15.57
C ASP A 317 -23.07 25.86 14.30
N LEU A 318 -23.85 24.93 13.73
CA LEU A 318 -24.74 25.17 12.58
C LEU A 318 -26.17 25.59 12.96
N ASN A 319 -26.53 25.62 14.25
CA ASN A 319 -27.92 25.74 14.71
C ASN A 319 -28.87 24.71 14.04
N MET A 320 -28.40 23.47 13.89
CA MET A 320 -29.13 22.36 13.27
C MET A 320 -29.51 21.30 14.30
N ASP A 321 -30.53 20.53 13.96
CA ASP A 321 -30.95 19.37 14.74
C ASP A 321 -29.94 18.21 14.59
N ILE A 322 -29.58 17.57 15.71
CA ILE A 322 -28.44 16.64 15.86
C ILE A 322 -28.56 15.41 14.94
N SER A 323 -29.78 15.05 14.55
CA SER A 323 -30.11 13.83 13.80
C SER A 323 -30.10 13.99 12.27
N LYS A 324 -29.87 15.19 11.75
CA LYS A 324 -29.90 15.44 10.30
C LYS A 324 -28.55 15.15 9.67
N ASP A 325 -28.59 14.44 8.54
CA ASP A 325 -27.45 14.36 7.64
C ASP A 325 -27.11 15.76 7.09
N LEU A 326 -25.91 15.91 6.49
CA LEU A 326 -25.52 17.16 5.87
C LEU A 326 -26.17 17.37 4.48
N SER A 327 -27.16 16.56 4.10
CA SER A 327 -27.74 16.56 2.73
C SER A 327 -28.22 17.96 2.33
N ASN A 328 -28.94 18.63 3.24
CA ASN A 328 -29.55 19.94 3.03
C ASN A 328 -28.65 21.13 3.44
N VAL A 329 -27.38 20.89 3.78
CA VAL A 329 -26.45 21.95 4.19
C VAL A 329 -25.82 22.61 2.97
N TYR A 330 -25.98 23.94 2.89
CA TYR A 330 -25.36 24.80 1.88
C TYR A 330 -23.84 24.93 2.08
N SER A 331 -23.12 25.38 1.04
CA SER A 331 -21.65 25.46 1.03
C SER A 331 -21.05 26.26 2.19
N SER A 332 -21.69 27.35 2.61
CA SER A 332 -21.26 28.16 3.76
C SER A 332 -21.30 27.38 5.08
N GLY A 333 -22.34 26.55 5.29
CA GLY A 333 -22.43 25.66 6.45
C GLY A 333 -21.38 24.56 6.43
N LEU A 334 -21.01 24.03 5.25
CA LEU A 334 -19.94 23.04 5.15
C LEU A 334 -18.58 23.59 5.61
N SER A 335 -18.30 24.88 5.36
CA SER A 335 -17.07 25.51 5.88
C SER A 335 -16.98 25.45 7.39
N VAL A 336 -18.08 25.68 8.10
CA VAL A 336 -18.15 25.60 9.57
C VAL A 336 -17.85 24.18 10.05
N VAL A 337 -18.40 23.16 9.38
CA VAL A 337 -18.10 21.75 9.67
C VAL A 337 -16.62 21.46 9.50
N TYR A 338 -16.02 21.89 8.38
CA TYR A 338 -14.60 21.68 8.13
C TYR A 338 -13.72 22.32 9.20
N ASP A 339 -14.02 23.56 9.60
CA ASP A 339 -13.27 24.27 10.63
C ASP A 339 -13.39 23.58 11.99
N LYS A 340 -14.61 23.18 12.36
CA LYS A 340 -14.84 22.50 13.64
C LYS A 340 -14.18 21.13 13.71
N VAL A 341 -14.33 20.32 12.66
CA VAL A 341 -13.68 19.00 12.58
C VAL A 341 -12.17 19.16 12.56
N GLY A 342 -11.62 20.08 11.75
CA GLY A 342 -10.19 20.34 11.70
C GLY A 342 -9.60 20.75 13.05
N SER A 343 -10.30 21.61 13.78
CA SER A 343 -9.92 22.02 15.15
C SER A 343 -9.90 20.82 16.11
N ILE A 344 -10.92 19.97 16.08
CA ILE A 344 -11.00 18.77 16.92
C ILE A 344 -9.89 17.78 16.58
N LEU A 345 -9.58 17.56 15.30
CA LEU A 345 -8.49 16.67 14.89
C LEU A 345 -7.14 17.18 15.45
N TYR A 346 -6.88 18.47 15.31
CA TYR A 346 -5.65 19.08 15.83
C TYR A 346 -5.56 18.99 17.36
N ALA A 347 -6.64 19.35 18.07
CA ALA A 347 -6.71 19.26 19.53
C ALA A 347 -6.47 17.82 20.00
N THR A 348 -7.12 16.85 19.36
CA THR A 348 -6.95 15.41 19.66
C THR A 348 -5.50 14.97 19.45
N ARG A 349 -4.85 15.36 18.35
CA ARG A 349 -3.43 15.06 18.09
C ARG A 349 -2.54 15.65 19.19
N ARG A 350 -2.78 16.90 19.59
CA ARG A 350 -2.00 17.54 20.65
C ARG A 350 -2.21 16.87 22.01
N GLY A 351 -3.45 16.56 22.37
CA GLY A 351 -3.79 15.86 23.61
C GLY A 351 -3.08 14.51 23.73
N ILE A 352 -3.03 13.74 22.64
CA ILE A 352 -2.33 12.45 22.61
C ILE A 352 -0.81 12.64 22.67
N ALA A 353 -0.24 13.52 21.83
CA ALA A 353 1.21 13.71 21.72
C ALA A 353 1.83 14.32 22.99
N HIS A 354 1.08 15.17 23.71
CA HIS A 354 1.57 15.94 24.84
C HIS A 354 1.01 15.51 26.20
N PHE A 355 0.40 14.33 26.32
CA PHE A 355 -0.11 13.78 27.59
C PHE A 355 0.96 13.77 28.72
N LYS A 356 2.25 13.82 28.37
CA LYS A 356 3.39 13.87 29.31
C LYS A 356 3.99 15.27 29.58
N SER A 357 3.44 16.33 29.00
CA SER A 357 3.92 17.71 29.17
C SER A 357 2.78 18.65 29.57
N VAL A 358 3.06 19.92 29.88
CA VAL A 358 2.13 20.96 30.33
C VAL A 358 1.13 21.38 29.23
N TYR A 359 0.43 20.41 28.63
CA TYR A 359 -0.63 20.69 27.66
C TYR A 359 -1.93 20.97 28.41
N GLN A 360 -2.52 22.14 28.14
CA GLN A 360 -3.84 22.49 28.62
C GLN A 360 -4.87 21.94 27.64
N PHE A 361 -5.66 20.97 28.10
CA PHE A 361 -6.79 20.45 27.35
C PHE A 361 -7.79 21.57 27.06
N THR A 362 -8.23 21.62 25.81
CA THR A 362 -9.16 22.61 25.30
C THR A 362 -10.62 22.21 25.52
N GLY A 363 -10.89 20.93 25.79
CA GLY A 363 -12.23 20.35 25.84
C GLY A 363 -12.77 19.98 24.44
N ASP A 364 -11.99 20.26 23.39
CA ASP A 364 -12.31 19.89 22.02
C ASP A 364 -11.73 18.56 21.58
N GLU A 365 -10.88 17.94 22.39
CA GLU A 365 -10.30 16.62 22.13
C GLU A 365 -11.37 15.53 22.03
N CYS A 366 -11.15 14.58 21.11
CA CYS A 366 -11.96 13.37 21.03
C CYS A 366 -11.67 12.48 22.26
N LYS A 367 -12.74 11.96 22.87
CA LYS A 367 -12.63 11.05 24.01
C LYS A 367 -12.15 9.69 23.54
N GLU A 368 -11.50 8.94 24.43
CA GLU A 368 -11.02 7.59 24.18
C GLU A 368 -12.11 6.65 23.65
N ALA A 369 -13.31 6.69 24.25
CA ALA A 369 -14.45 5.87 23.85
C ALA A 369 -14.91 6.11 22.40
N ASP A 370 -14.57 7.26 21.81
CA ASP A 370 -14.96 7.67 20.46
C ASP A 370 -13.81 7.49 19.44
N MET A 371 -12.62 7.11 19.89
CA MET A 371 -11.41 7.08 19.06
C MET A 371 -11.46 6.05 17.93
N ASP A 372 -12.12 4.90 18.13
CA ASP A 372 -12.28 3.90 17.07
C ASP A 372 -13.12 4.44 15.91
N GLN A 373 -14.23 5.10 16.22
CA GLN A 373 -15.07 5.74 15.22
C GLN A 373 -14.33 6.90 14.54
N LEU A 374 -13.53 7.66 15.29
CA LEU A 374 -12.66 8.70 14.73
C LEU A 374 -11.61 8.10 13.79
N ASN A 375 -11.03 6.94 14.11
CA ASN A 375 -10.08 6.24 13.23
C ASN A 375 -10.74 5.78 11.92
N VAL A 376 -12.01 5.33 11.96
CA VAL A 376 -12.78 5.01 10.74
C VAL A 376 -12.97 6.26 9.88
N PHE A 377 -13.30 7.40 10.49
CA PHE A 377 -13.37 8.67 9.77
C PHE A 377 -12.01 9.06 9.16
N MET A 378 -10.92 8.98 9.94
CA MET A 378 -9.57 9.32 9.51
C MET A 378 -9.06 8.43 8.36
N GLU A 379 -9.43 7.16 8.35
CA GLU A 379 -9.13 6.24 7.24
C GLU A 379 -9.74 6.73 5.91
N LYS A 380 -11.00 7.17 5.93
CA LYS A 380 -11.67 7.72 4.75
C LYS A 380 -11.10 9.07 4.32
N VAL A 381 -10.76 9.92 5.29
CA VAL A 381 -10.04 11.19 5.01
C VAL A 381 -8.73 10.88 4.29
N CYS A 382 -7.90 9.97 4.84
CA CYS A 382 -6.61 9.61 4.25
C CYS A 382 -6.74 8.98 2.85
N SER A 383 -7.78 8.19 2.61
CA SER A 383 -8.12 7.68 1.27
C SER A 383 -8.44 8.82 0.28
N SER A 384 -9.14 9.86 0.75
CA SER A 384 -9.40 11.06 -0.04
C SER A 384 -8.12 11.84 -0.34
N LEU A 385 -7.18 11.93 0.63
CA LEU A 385 -5.87 12.58 0.42
C LEU A 385 -5.04 11.87 -0.64
N ILE A 386 -5.03 10.53 -0.64
CA ILE A 386 -4.36 9.74 -1.69
C ILE A 386 -4.99 10.02 -3.05
N THR A 387 -6.31 10.04 -3.12
CA THR A 387 -7.06 10.32 -4.36
C THR A 387 -6.78 11.73 -4.87
N TRP A 388 -6.74 12.72 -3.98
CA TRP A 388 -6.39 14.10 -4.30
C TRP A 388 -4.95 14.18 -4.84
N ASN A 389 -3.96 13.61 -4.13
CA ASN A 389 -2.57 13.60 -4.57
C ASN A 389 -2.40 12.93 -5.94
N ASN A 390 -3.19 11.90 -6.23
CA ASN A 390 -3.16 11.21 -7.52
C ASN A 390 -3.61 12.06 -8.70
N LYS A 391 -4.47 13.06 -8.46
CA LYS A 391 -4.97 14.00 -9.47
C LYS A 391 -4.05 15.22 -9.64
N GLN A 392 -3.08 15.39 -8.75
CA GLN A 392 -2.17 16.52 -8.81
C GLN A 392 -1.21 16.43 -10.00
N PRO A 393 -0.87 17.57 -10.64
CA PRO A 393 0.17 17.62 -11.64
C PRO A 393 1.51 17.11 -11.11
N ASP A 394 2.34 16.62 -12.01
CA ASP A 394 3.63 15.99 -11.71
C ASP A 394 4.60 16.83 -10.88
N HIS A 395 4.51 18.16 -10.92
CA HIS A 395 5.37 19.08 -10.18
C HIS A 395 4.83 19.45 -8.78
N ILE A 396 3.60 19.07 -8.45
CA ILE A 396 2.96 19.29 -7.13
C ILE A 396 2.82 17.97 -6.37
N ARG A 397 2.55 16.88 -7.09
CA ARG A 397 2.32 15.55 -6.53
C ARG A 397 3.46 15.07 -5.65
N ILE A 398 3.13 14.50 -4.50
CA ILE A 398 4.06 13.77 -3.64
C ILE A 398 4.51 12.51 -4.37
N LYS A 399 5.81 12.36 -4.60
CA LYS A 399 6.46 11.21 -5.25
C LYS A 399 7.36 10.47 -4.26
N ASP A 400 7.64 9.21 -4.55
CA ASP A 400 8.62 8.38 -3.83
C ASP A 400 10.06 8.84 -4.05
#